data_AF-A0A957XX13-F1
#
_entry.id   AF-A0A957XX13-F1
#
_cell.length_a   1.000
_cell.length_b   1.000
_cell.length_c   1.000
_cell.angle_alpha   90.00
_cell.angle_beta   90.00
_cell.angle_gamma   90.00
#
_symmetry.space_group_name_H-M   'P 1'
#
loop_
_entity.id
_entity.type
_entity.pdbx_description
1 polymer ?
#
loop_
_entity_poly.entity_id
_entity_poly.type
_entity_poly.pdbx_seq_one_letter_code
_entity_poly.pdbx_strand_id
1 'polypeptide(L)'
;MKHYDYIMAGGGLAGLSLACRLARSTLRARPILVIDHADKSKHDRTFSFWSQEPDLFASATSRSWRRLRVVGRQGERCLDLGEYSYHTMRGGDFYRCARRIMERFGAVEFLDAHIDTIEDGDRTATVRMDDALVQGTWVFDSTLTPGYPAMASGNSATRLNLSFLGWEVETEHDVFEPDVVTFMDFRTPQNGDLRFFYVLPFAPNRALVEYTAFTDARLSGAEARSALEAYLQDVFEVNTFDVVSREGGCLPITDASFPRRLGRRVMAIGVKGGLLKPSTGYAYTRVQ
;
A
#
# COMPACT_ATOMS: atom_id res chain seq x y z
N MET A 1 -6.14 -29.85 16.09
CA MET A 1 -6.00 -28.51 15.45
C MET A 1 -4.53 -28.20 15.33
N LYS A 2 -4.05 -27.76 14.16
CA LYS A 2 -2.63 -27.38 14.01
C LYS A 2 -2.39 -26.07 14.75
N HIS A 3 -1.28 -26.00 15.48
CA HIS A 3 -0.95 -24.86 16.34
C HIS A 3 0.31 -24.14 15.83
N TYR A 4 0.28 -22.81 15.90
CA TYR A 4 1.36 -21.91 15.54
C TYR A 4 1.57 -20.89 16.67
N ASP A 5 2.77 -20.34 16.78
CA ASP A 5 3.02 -19.26 17.72
C ASP A 5 2.44 -17.94 17.20
N TYR A 6 2.56 -17.71 15.89
CA TYR A 6 2.10 -16.49 15.24
C TYR A 6 1.32 -16.81 13.98
N ILE A 7 0.13 -16.23 13.84
CA ILE A 7 -0.66 -16.30 12.61
C ILE A 7 -0.81 -14.88 12.05
N MET A 8 -0.44 -14.70 10.79
CA MET A 8 -0.76 -13.52 10.00
C MET A 8 -2.05 -13.80 9.22
N ALA A 9 -3.15 -13.20 9.65
CA ALA A 9 -4.40 -13.22 8.92
C ALA A 9 -4.35 -12.10 7.86
N GLY A 10 -3.98 -12.48 6.63
CA GLY A 10 -3.65 -11.63 5.50
C GLY A 10 -2.14 -11.52 5.25
N GLY A 11 -1.75 -11.85 4.03
CA GLY A 11 -0.41 -11.80 3.45
C GLY A 11 -0.20 -10.59 2.55
N GLY A 12 -0.80 -9.45 2.92
CA GLY A 12 -0.48 -8.15 2.33
C GLY A 12 0.78 -7.52 2.94
N LEU A 13 1.03 -6.25 2.62
CA LEU A 13 2.19 -5.49 3.09
C LEU A 13 2.39 -5.59 4.62
N ALA A 14 1.33 -5.38 5.41
CA ALA A 14 1.43 -5.37 6.87
C ALA A 14 1.78 -6.77 7.45
N GLY A 15 1.04 -7.82 7.04
CA GLY A 15 1.26 -9.18 7.53
C GLY A 15 2.64 -9.71 7.16
N LEU A 16 3.06 -9.51 5.91
CA LEU A 16 4.36 -9.96 5.44
C LEU A 16 5.52 -9.15 6.03
N SER A 17 5.36 -7.85 6.26
CA SER A 17 6.39 -7.04 6.93
C SER A 17 6.63 -7.55 8.35
N LEU A 18 5.56 -7.79 9.12
CA LEU A 18 5.67 -8.35 10.46
C LEU A 18 6.28 -9.76 10.45
N ALA A 19 5.81 -10.65 9.57
CA ALA A 19 6.36 -12.00 9.44
C ALA A 19 7.86 -12.00 9.14
N CYS A 20 8.31 -11.15 8.21
CA CYS A 20 9.73 -11.04 7.87
C CYS A 20 10.57 -10.51 9.04
N ARG A 21 10.05 -9.57 9.84
CA ARG A 21 10.74 -9.10 11.06
C ARG A 21 10.82 -10.18 12.12
N LEU A 22 9.75 -10.93 12.34
CA LEU A 22 9.77 -12.08 13.25
C LEU A 22 10.79 -13.12 12.81
N ALA A 23 10.81 -13.46 11.51
CA ALA A 23 11.78 -14.38 10.92
C ALA A 23 13.24 -13.91 11.03
N ARG A 24 13.52 -12.60 11.13
CA ARG A 24 14.87 -12.06 11.34
C ARG A 24 15.22 -11.80 12.80
N SER A 25 14.30 -12.05 13.72
CA SER A 25 14.50 -11.79 15.15
C SER A 25 15.00 -13.03 15.91
N THR A 26 15.10 -12.92 17.23
CA THR A 26 15.31 -14.05 18.13
C THR A 26 14.12 -15.04 18.14
N LEU A 27 12.96 -14.64 17.60
CA LEU A 27 11.75 -15.44 17.51
C LEU A 27 11.67 -16.31 16.24
N ARG A 28 12.70 -16.28 15.39
CA ARG A 28 12.69 -16.91 14.06
C ARG A 28 12.38 -18.42 14.02
N ALA A 29 12.67 -19.13 15.10
CA ALA A 29 12.41 -20.57 15.22
C ALA A 29 10.96 -20.90 15.61
N ARG A 30 10.17 -19.89 15.98
CA ARG A 30 8.76 -20.05 16.33
C ARG A 30 7.93 -20.23 15.06
N PRO A 31 7.01 -21.22 15.01
CA PRO A 31 6.21 -21.47 13.82
C PRO A 31 5.28 -20.31 13.51
N ILE A 32 5.36 -19.81 12.28
CA ILE A 32 4.54 -18.72 11.73
C ILE A 32 3.64 -19.30 10.64
N LEU A 33 2.36 -18.97 10.67
CA LEU A 33 1.44 -19.23 9.56
C LEU A 33 1.05 -17.90 8.92
N VAL A 34 1.13 -17.81 7.59
CA VAL A 34 0.56 -16.70 6.80
C VAL A 34 -0.60 -17.24 5.98
N ILE A 35 -1.78 -16.63 6.13
CA ILE A 35 -2.99 -17.02 5.42
C ILE A 35 -3.42 -15.86 4.52
N ASP A 36 -3.56 -16.12 3.21
CA ASP A 36 -4.06 -15.14 2.24
C ASP A 36 -4.59 -15.87 1.00
N HIS A 37 -5.69 -15.40 0.42
CA HIS A 37 -6.28 -15.98 -0.80
C HIS A 37 -5.97 -15.16 -2.07
N ALA A 38 -5.37 -13.99 -1.94
CA ALA A 38 -5.15 -13.12 -3.10
C ALA A 38 -3.95 -13.58 -3.93
N ASP A 39 -4.15 -13.66 -5.25
CA ASP A 39 -3.09 -13.91 -6.23
C ASP A 39 -2.04 -12.78 -6.19
N LYS A 40 -0.86 -13.10 -5.63
CA LYS A 40 0.27 -12.18 -5.47
C LYS A 40 1.20 -12.13 -6.69
N SER A 41 0.88 -12.85 -7.77
CA SER A 41 1.69 -12.86 -9.00
C SER A 41 1.44 -11.63 -9.88
N LYS A 42 0.34 -10.92 -9.65
CA LYS A 42 -0.04 -9.73 -10.43
C LYS A 42 0.71 -8.48 -9.94
N HIS A 43 1.20 -7.68 -10.88
CA HIS A 43 1.67 -6.32 -10.61
C HIS A 43 0.45 -5.40 -10.45
N ASP A 44 -0.23 -5.51 -9.31
CA ASP A 44 -1.51 -4.83 -9.08
C ASP A 44 -1.37 -3.48 -8.37
N ARG A 45 -0.17 -3.19 -7.83
CA ARG A 45 0.13 -1.96 -7.10
C ARG A 45 1.61 -1.68 -6.99
N THR A 46 1.88 -0.42 -6.68
CA THR A 46 3.19 0.12 -6.35
C THR A 46 3.22 0.60 -4.91
N PHE A 47 4.31 0.35 -4.19
CA PHE A 47 4.55 0.86 -2.85
C PHE A 47 5.58 1.97 -2.91
N SER A 48 5.16 3.19 -2.64
CA SER A 48 6.05 4.35 -2.57
C SER A 48 6.19 4.87 -1.15
N PHE A 49 7.40 5.25 -0.76
CA PHE A 49 7.75 5.62 0.61
C PHE A 49 9.05 6.42 0.66
N TRP A 50 9.28 7.13 1.76
CA TRP A 50 10.56 7.80 2.00
C TRP A 50 11.32 7.12 3.15
N SER A 51 12.64 7.09 3.04
CA SER A 51 13.52 6.60 4.09
C SER A 51 14.86 7.36 4.09
N GLN A 52 15.53 7.40 5.24
CA GLN A 52 16.92 7.87 5.35
C GLN A 52 17.90 6.71 5.15
N GLU A 53 17.49 5.52 5.59
CA GLU A 53 18.32 4.32 5.60
C GLU A 53 17.60 3.16 4.91
N PRO A 54 18.33 2.25 4.23
CA PRO A 54 17.77 1.04 3.65
C PRO A 54 17.02 0.21 4.69
N ASP A 55 15.81 -0.23 4.36
CA ASP A 55 15.02 -1.10 5.21
C ASP A 55 15.19 -2.59 4.85
N LEU A 56 14.35 -3.44 5.45
CA LEU A 56 14.36 -4.88 5.22
C LEU A 56 14.15 -5.29 3.75
N PHE A 57 13.47 -4.44 2.98
CA PHE A 57 13.04 -4.69 1.62
C PHE A 57 13.77 -3.82 0.60
N ALA A 58 14.85 -3.13 1.00
CA ALA A 58 15.62 -2.26 0.11
C ALA A 58 16.11 -2.95 -1.18
N SER A 59 16.38 -4.26 -1.15
CA SER A 59 16.75 -5.02 -2.35
C SER A 59 15.63 -5.17 -3.38
N ALA A 60 14.38 -4.86 -3.00
CA ALA A 60 13.21 -4.88 -3.88
C ALA A 60 12.79 -3.50 -4.37
N THR A 61 13.48 -2.43 -3.94
CA THR A 61 13.24 -1.08 -4.45
C THR A 61 13.51 -1.03 -5.96
N SER A 62 12.50 -0.61 -6.71
CA SER A 62 12.57 -0.52 -8.18
C SER A 62 13.27 0.76 -8.63
N ARG A 63 13.01 1.88 -7.97
CA ARG A 63 13.67 3.17 -8.24
C ARG A 63 13.66 4.07 -7.01
N SER A 64 14.61 4.99 -6.97
CA SER A 64 14.75 6.00 -5.92
C SER A 64 15.02 7.37 -6.51
N TRP A 65 14.52 8.42 -5.85
CA TRP A 65 14.71 9.82 -6.23
C TRP A 65 15.07 10.65 -5.01
N ARG A 66 15.83 11.72 -5.26
CA ARG A 66 16.26 12.68 -4.24
C ARG A 66 15.65 14.06 -4.41
N ARG A 67 14.89 14.27 -5.49
CA ARG A 67 14.21 15.52 -5.78
C ARG A 67 12.72 15.29 -6.01
N LEU A 68 11.91 16.17 -5.42
CA LEU A 68 10.47 16.21 -5.61
C LEU A 68 10.05 17.54 -6.22
N ARG A 69 9.07 17.51 -7.10
CA ARG A 69 8.38 18.66 -7.66
C ARG A 69 6.98 18.74 -7.09
N VAL A 70 6.59 19.91 -6.60
CA VAL A 70 5.20 20.24 -6.22
C VAL A 70 4.75 21.41 -7.09
N VAL A 71 3.60 21.28 -7.74
CA VAL A 71 3.04 22.30 -8.62
C VAL A 71 1.69 22.72 -8.07
N GLY A 72 1.53 24.01 -7.77
CA GLY A 72 0.28 24.59 -7.29
C GLY A 72 -0.08 25.87 -8.03
N ARG A 73 -1.16 26.52 -7.59
CA ARG A 73 -1.65 27.78 -8.21
C ARG A 73 -0.63 28.92 -8.19
N GLN A 74 0.29 28.91 -7.22
CA GLN A 74 1.33 29.93 -7.05
C GLN A 74 2.63 29.60 -7.81
N GLY A 75 2.63 28.52 -8.60
CA GLY A 75 3.76 28.05 -9.38
C GLY A 75 4.34 26.75 -8.87
N GLU A 76 5.58 26.49 -9.27
CA GLU A 76 6.30 25.25 -9.01
C GLU A 76 7.40 25.43 -7.94
N ARG A 77 7.63 24.36 -7.17
CA ARG A 77 8.80 24.19 -6.31
C ARG A 77 9.43 22.83 -6.55
N CYS A 78 10.73 22.81 -6.81
CA CYS A 78 11.55 21.61 -6.77
C CYS A 78 12.33 21.59 -5.45
N LEU A 79 12.24 20.49 -4.71
CA LEU A 79 12.78 20.30 -3.38
C LEU A 79 13.83 19.19 -3.42
N ASP A 80 15.01 19.44 -2.83
CA ASP A 80 15.98 18.39 -2.50
C ASP A 80 15.58 17.74 -1.17
N LEU A 81 15.61 16.41 -1.12
CA LEU A 81 15.19 15.63 0.05
C LEU A 81 16.27 15.52 1.14
N GLY A 82 17.49 16.02 0.90
CA GLY A 82 18.59 15.96 1.85
C GLY A 82 18.93 14.53 2.23
N GLU A 83 18.85 14.18 3.50
CA GLU A 83 19.13 12.81 3.97
C GLU A 83 18.06 11.80 3.57
N TYR A 84 16.89 12.24 3.13
CA TYR A 84 15.83 11.35 2.67
C TYR A 84 16.01 11.01 1.19
N SER A 85 15.53 9.82 0.83
CA SER A 85 15.23 9.45 -0.55
C SER A 85 13.77 8.98 -0.63
N TYR A 86 13.12 9.28 -1.74
CA TYR A 86 11.81 8.74 -2.07
C TYR A 86 12.01 7.49 -2.93
N HIS A 87 11.37 6.40 -2.54
CA HIS A 87 11.53 5.09 -3.14
C HIS A 87 10.20 4.62 -3.69
N THR A 88 10.28 3.79 -4.72
CA THR A 88 9.15 3.01 -5.17
C THR A 88 9.54 1.55 -5.36
N MET A 89 8.60 0.65 -5.09
CA MET A 89 8.77 -0.79 -5.18
C MET A 89 7.51 -1.39 -5.79
N ARG A 90 7.68 -2.22 -6.83
CA ARG A 90 6.55 -2.98 -7.39
C ARG A 90 6.08 -4.04 -6.38
N GLY A 91 4.77 -4.23 -6.26
CA GLY A 91 4.20 -5.21 -5.33
C GLY A 91 4.76 -6.62 -5.50
N GLY A 92 4.93 -7.06 -6.75
CA GLY A 92 5.54 -8.37 -7.06
C GLY A 92 6.98 -8.53 -6.53
N ASP A 93 7.79 -7.47 -6.59
CA ASP A 93 9.15 -7.48 -6.05
C ASP A 93 9.16 -7.57 -4.52
N PHE A 94 8.25 -6.83 -3.86
CA PHE A 94 8.04 -6.95 -2.42
C PHE A 94 7.70 -8.39 -2.01
N TYR A 95 6.70 -9.00 -2.67
CA TYR A 95 6.26 -10.36 -2.33
C TYR A 95 7.37 -11.39 -2.53
N ARG A 96 8.14 -11.28 -3.63
CA ARG A 96 9.32 -12.15 -3.87
C ARG A 96 10.40 -11.96 -2.81
N CYS A 97 10.70 -10.71 -2.43
CA CYS A 97 11.68 -10.41 -1.40
C CYS A 97 11.25 -10.96 -0.02
N ALA A 98 10.00 -10.74 0.36
CA ALA A 98 9.43 -11.26 1.60
C ALA A 98 9.50 -12.80 1.65
N ARG A 99 9.12 -13.48 0.57
CA ARG A 99 9.22 -14.95 0.45
C ARG A 99 10.65 -15.44 0.65
N ARG A 100 11.63 -14.83 -0.02
CA ARG A 100 13.06 -15.17 0.14
C ARG A 100 13.56 -15.00 1.58
N ILE A 101 13.14 -13.94 2.27
CA ILE A 101 13.51 -13.72 3.68
C ILE A 101 12.94 -14.85 4.55
N MET A 102 11.67 -15.18 4.37
CA MET A 102 11.00 -16.18 5.20
C MET A 102 11.52 -17.61 4.93
N GLU A 103 11.76 -17.98 3.67
CA GLU A 103 12.37 -19.27 3.29
C GLU A 103 13.76 -19.46 3.89
N ARG A 104 14.52 -18.37 4.04
CA ARG A 104 15.90 -18.43 4.57
C ARG A 104 15.95 -18.45 6.09
N PHE A 105 15.04 -17.75 6.77
CA PHE A 105 15.22 -17.44 8.19
C PHE A 105 14.10 -17.93 9.11
N GLY A 106 12.92 -18.27 8.60
CA GLY A 106 11.75 -18.56 9.45
C GLY A 106 11.20 -19.98 9.29
N ALA A 107 10.61 -20.50 10.36
CA ALA A 107 9.70 -21.65 10.29
C ALA A 107 8.31 -21.15 9.82
N VAL A 108 8.20 -20.76 8.54
CA VAL A 108 6.98 -20.13 7.99
C VAL A 108 6.23 -21.07 7.06
N GLU A 109 4.94 -21.18 7.26
CA GLU A 109 4.00 -21.85 6.37
C GLU A 109 3.07 -20.82 5.71
N PHE A 110 2.81 -21.01 4.42
CA PHE A 110 1.82 -20.23 3.68
C PHE A 110 0.62 -21.11 3.36
N LEU A 111 -0.56 -20.57 3.60
CA LEU A 111 -1.82 -21.23 3.28
C LEU A 111 -2.66 -20.30 2.39
N ASP A 112 -2.97 -20.79 1.20
CA ASP A 112 -3.95 -20.17 0.30
C ASP A 112 -5.34 -20.60 0.76
N ALA A 113 -6.01 -19.71 1.51
CA ALA A 113 -7.34 -19.97 2.06
C ALA A 113 -8.08 -18.67 2.35
N HIS A 114 -9.41 -18.72 2.28
CA HIS A 114 -10.26 -17.63 2.72
C HIS A 114 -10.42 -17.68 4.24
N ILE A 115 -10.25 -16.54 4.93
CA ILE A 115 -10.47 -16.47 6.38
C ILE A 115 -11.91 -16.05 6.61
N ASP A 116 -12.69 -16.92 7.24
CA ASP A 116 -14.08 -16.62 7.55
C ASP A 116 -14.22 -15.88 8.87
N THR A 117 -13.61 -16.41 9.93
CA THR A 117 -13.71 -15.85 11.28
C THR A 117 -12.42 -16.01 12.07
N ILE A 118 -12.18 -15.05 12.97
CA ILE A 118 -11.10 -15.07 13.96
C ILE A 118 -11.75 -14.92 15.33
N GLU A 119 -11.56 -15.92 16.18
CA GLU A 119 -12.13 -15.98 17.52
C GLU A 119 -11.02 -15.87 18.56
N ASP A 120 -11.12 -14.87 19.44
CA ASP A 120 -10.18 -14.67 20.54
C ASP A 120 -10.39 -15.70 21.66
N GLY A 121 -9.35 -15.96 22.44
CA GLY A 121 -9.40 -16.87 23.58
C GLY A 121 -8.33 -16.56 24.61
N ASP A 122 -8.35 -17.27 25.75
CA ASP A 122 -7.50 -16.94 26.90
C ASP A 122 -6.00 -17.12 26.63
N ARG A 123 -5.67 -18.24 26.00
CA ARG A 123 -4.28 -18.66 25.73
C ARG A 123 -3.91 -18.58 24.26
N THR A 124 -4.88 -18.77 23.38
CA THR A 124 -4.73 -18.81 21.93
C THR A 124 -5.96 -18.19 21.28
N ALA A 125 -5.83 -17.73 20.04
CA ALA A 125 -6.95 -17.40 19.17
C ALA A 125 -7.09 -18.48 18.08
N THR A 126 -8.32 -18.68 17.61
CA THR A 126 -8.67 -19.66 16.58
C THR A 126 -9.00 -18.93 15.29
N VAL A 127 -8.45 -19.42 14.17
CA VAL A 127 -8.78 -18.92 12.83
C VAL A 127 -9.51 -20.02 12.08
N ARG A 128 -10.72 -19.70 11.59
CA ARG A 128 -11.52 -20.57 10.74
C ARG A 128 -11.35 -20.15 9.29
N MET A 129 -11.05 -21.12 8.44
CA MET A 129 -10.81 -20.94 7.02
C MET A 129 -11.45 -22.08 6.27
N ASP A 130 -12.40 -21.79 5.40
CA ASP A 130 -13.15 -22.81 4.69
C ASP A 130 -13.68 -23.88 5.70
N ASP A 131 -13.32 -25.15 5.51
CA ASP A 131 -13.66 -26.27 6.41
C ASP A 131 -12.55 -26.63 7.43
N ALA A 132 -11.55 -25.77 7.60
CA ALA A 132 -10.38 -25.99 8.45
C ALA A 132 -10.29 -25.00 9.63
N LEU A 133 -9.64 -25.46 10.70
CA LEU A 133 -9.37 -24.67 11.90
C LEU A 133 -7.89 -24.77 12.30
N VAL A 134 -7.31 -23.62 12.63
CA VAL A 134 -5.94 -23.49 13.15
C VAL A 134 -5.91 -22.60 14.38
N GLN A 135 -4.89 -22.75 15.23
CA GLN A 135 -4.72 -21.94 16.43
C GLN A 135 -3.40 -21.21 16.44
N GLY A 136 -3.43 -19.95 16.89
CA GLY A 136 -2.26 -19.12 17.12
C GLY A 136 -2.13 -18.75 18.59
N THR A 137 -0.92 -18.77 19.15
CA THR A 137 -0.66 -18.07 20.42
C THR A 137 -0.93 -16.57 20.26
N TRP A 138 -0.60 -15.99 19.11
CA TRP A 138 -1.06 -14.67 18.69
C TRP A 138 -1.55 -14.70 17.25
N VAL A 139 -2.67 -14.01 16.99
CA VAL A 139 -3.18 -13.76 15.65
C VAL A 139 -3.06 -12.26 15.36
N PHE A 140 -2.42 -11.92 14.24
CA PHE A 140 -2.30 -10.56 13.73
C PHE A 140 -3.22 -10.40 12.54
N ASP A 141 -4.27 -9.63 12.73
CA ASP A 141 -5.38 -9.51 11.82
C ASP A 141 -5.26 -8.26 10.95
N SER A 142 -5.07 -8.48 9.65
CA SER A 142 -5.05 -7.46 8.61
C SER A 142 -6.26 -7.54 7.66
N THR A 143 -7.19 -8.48 7.91
CA THR A 143 -8.36 -8.70 7.05
C THR A 143 -9.31 -7.52 7.12
N LEU A 144 -9.87 -7.14 5.97
CA LEU A 144 -10.90 -6.10 5.90
C LEU A 144 -12.22 -6.77 5.53
N THR A 145 -13.22 -6.64 6.40
CA THR A 145 -14.58 -7.04 6.06
C THR A 145 -15.27 -5.93 5.27
N PRO A 146 -16.24 -6.24 4.40
CA PRO A 146 -17.09 -5.22 3.80
C PRO A 146 -17.69 -4.30 4.88
N GLY A 147 -17.57 -2.98 4.69
CA GLY A 147 -18.00 -1.99 5.69
C GLY A 147 -16.97 -1.71 6.79
N TYR A 148 -15.76 -2.29 6.74
CA TYR A 148 -14.68 -1.92 7.63
C TYR A 148 -14.09 -0.53 7.28
N PRO A 149 -13.84 0.36 8.26
CA PRO A 149 -13.99 0.15 9.71
C PRO A 149 -15.42 -0.01 10.21
N ALA A 150 -15.69 -1.15 10.88
CA ALA A 150 -16.94 -1.37 11.60
C ALA A 150 -17.00 -0.35 12.73
N MET A 151 -17.92 0.58 12.59
CA MET A 151 -17.98 1.84 13.32
C MET A 151 -17.97 1.59 14.84
N ALA A 152 -16.98 2.14 15.55
CA ALA A 152 -17.21 2.46 16.95
C ALA A 152 -18.36 3.49 16.97
N SER A 153 -19.51 3.10 17.52
CA SER A 153 -20.66 3.95 17.71
C SER A 153 -20.27 5.12 18.63
N GLY A 154 -19.86 6.23 18.04
CA GLY A 154 -19.52 7.47 18.74
C GLY A 154 -18.55 8.37 17.95
N ASN A 155 -19.01 9.59 17.62
CA ASN A 155 -18.27 10.80 17.22
C ASN A 155 -17.75 11.02 15.78
N SER A 156 -18.13 12.21 15.27
CA SER A 156 -17.45 13.26 14.48
C SER A 156 -16.24 13.00 13.57
N ALA A 157 -15.81 11.77 13.35
CA ALA A 157 -14.65 11.47 12.52
C ALA A 157 -14.89 11.86 11.06
N THR A 158 -13.90 12.51 10.43
CA THR A 158 -13.89 12.79 8.99
C THR A 158 -13.76 11.48 8.23
N ARG A 159 -14.49 11.37 7.12
CA ARG A 159 -14.46 10.19 6.24
C ARG A 159 -14.35 10.64 4.81
N LEU A 160 -13.29 10.20 4.16
CA LEU A 160 -13.03 10.45 2.75
C LEU A 160 -12.52 9.16 2.10
N ASN A 161 -12.65 9.08 0.79
CA ASN A 161 -12.00 8.09 -0.03
C ASN A 161 -10.79 8.73 -0.70
N LEU A 162 -9.62 8.13 -0.53
CA LEU A 162 -8.47 8.42 -1.39
C LEU A 162 -8.54 7.47 -2.58
N SER A 163 -9.16 7.94 -3.65
CA SER A 163 -9.30 7.20 -4.90
C SER A 163 -8.17 7.56 -5.86
N PHE A 164 -7.63 6.57 -6.56
CA PHE A 164 -6.60 6.81 -7.55
C PHE A 164 -6.65 5.83 -8.73
N LEU A 165 -6.17 6.29 -9.88
CA LEU A 165 -5.91 5.50 -11.07
C LEU A 165 -4.57 5.93 -11.65
N GLY A 166 -3.67 4.97 -11.82
CA GLY A 166 -2.33 5.16 -12.38
C GLY A 166 -2.16 4.41 -13.69
N TRP A 167 -1.54 5.08 -14.66
CA TRP A 167 -1.05 4.47 -15.89
C TRP A 167 0.46 4.54 -15.93
N GLU A 168 1.09 3.38 -16.07
CA GLU A 168 2.47 3.35 -16.53
C GLU A 168 2.43 3.52 -18.05
N VAL A 169 2.93 4.66 -18.52
CA VAL A 169 2.94 5.02 -19.93
C VAL A 169 4.34 5.00 -20.51
N GLU A 170 4.44 4.66 -21.78
CA GLU A 170 5.65 4.81 -22.59
C GLU A 170 5.33 5.72 -23.79
N THR A 171 6.18 6.71 -24.01
CA THR A 171 6.03 7.75 -25.03
C THR A 171 7.07 7.57 -26.12
N GLU A 172 6.79 8.10 -27.32
CA GLU A 172 7.72 8.06 -28.46
C GLU A 172 8.95 8.95 -28.25
N HIS A 173 8.78 10.04 -27.47
CA HIS A 173 9.83 11.02 -27.20
C HIS A 173 10.06 11.20 -25.70
N ASP A 174 11.23 11.72 -25.36
CA ASP A 174 11.65 12.01 -24.00
C ASP A 174 10.93 13.25 -23.47
N VAL A 175 9.98 13.05 -22.56
CA VAL A 175 9.13 14.13 -21.98
C VAL A 175 9.19 14.19 -20.45
N PHE A 176 9.74 13.16 -19.80
CA PHE A 176 9.84 13.07 -18.35
C PHE A 176 11.27 13.38 -17.86
N GLU A 177 11.38 13.95 -16.67
CA GLU A 177 12.67 14.16 -15.99
C GLU A 177 12.96 12.98 -15.03
N PRO A 178 13.85 12.03 -15.37
CA PRO A 178 13.96 10.76 -14.63
C PRO A 178 14.41 10.89 -13.18
N ASP A 179 15.00 12.02 -12.81
CA ASP A 179 15.58 12.27 -11.48
C ASP A 179 14.68 13.11 -10.57
N VAL A 180 13.48 13.49 -11.04
CA VAL A 180 12.53 14.32 -10.29
C VAL A 180 11.16 13.66 -10.31
N VAL A 181 10.63 13.37 -9.12
CA VAL A 181 9.24 12.92 -8.98
C VAL A 181 8.34 14.14 -8.92
N THR A 182 7.32 14.21 -9.78
CA THR A 182 6.21 15.14 -9.54
C THR A 182 5.37 14.54 -8.43
N PHE A 183 5.52 15.07 -7.22
CA PHE A 183 4.89 14.54 -6.02
C PHE A 183 3.45 14.99 -5.88
N MET A 184 3.13 16.24 -6.16
CA MET A 184 1.74 16.70 -6.15
C MET A 184 1.60 17.82 -7.18
N ASP A 185 0.87 17.55 -8.24
CA ASP A 185 0.51 18.54 -9.24
C ASP A 185 -0.98 18.87 -9.17
N PHE A 186 -1.28 20.06 -8.65
CA PHE A 186 -2.63 20.56 -8.43
C PHE A 186 -3.18 21.38 -9.62
N ARG A 187 -2.53 21.37 -10.79
CA ARG A 187 -3.01 22.10 -11.98
C ARG A 187 -4.34 21.55 -12.53
N THR A 188 -4.65 20.29 -12.23
CA THR A 188 -5.91 19.65 -12.62
C THR A 188 -7.14 20.35 -12.01
N PRO A 189 -8.30 20.37 -12.69
CA PRO A 189 -9.55 20.86 -12.11
C PRO A 189 -9.87 20.20 -10.77
N GLN A 190 -10.13 21.01 -9.74
CA GLN A 190 -10.37 20.53 -8.38
C GLN A 190 -11.83 20.11 -8.13
N ASN A 191 -12.79 20.70 -8.84
CA ASN A 191 -14.22 20.36 -8.79
C ASN A 191 -14.82 20.24 -7.37
N GLY A 192 -14.32 21.03 -6.41
CA GLY A 192 -14.77 21.00 -5.01
C GLY A 192 -14.03 20.00 -4.11
N ASP A 193 -13.18 19.15 -4.67
CA ASP A 193 -12.37 18.15 -3.97
C ASP A 193 -10.88 18.51 -3.99
N LEU A 194 -10.06 17.76 -3.25
CA LEU A 194 -8.60 17.80 -3.39
C LEU A 194 -8.16 16.77 -4.43
N ARG A 195 -7.69 17.23 -5.59
CA ARG A 195 -7.29 16.41 -6.74
C ARG A 195 -5.89 16.77 -7.21
N PHE A 196 -5.08 15.80 -7.57
CA PHE A 196 -3.73 16.07 -8.05
C PHE A 196 -3.16 14.87 -8.81
N PHE A 197 -2.03 15.09 -9.47
CA PHE A 197 -1.26 14.04 -10.12
C PHE A 197 0.06 13.73 -9.40
N TYR A 198 0.40 12.44 -9.37
CA TYR A 198 1.77 11.98 -9.19
C TYR A 198 2.38 11.64 -10.57
N VAL A 199 3.68 11.91 -10.74
CA VAL A 199 4.47 11.38 -11.86
C VAL A 199 5.75 10.75 -11.31
N LEU A 200 5.89 9.43 -11.46
CA LEU A 200 7.07 8.65 -11.07
C LEU A 200 7.82 8.19 -12.33
N PRO A 201 8.89 8.90 -12.75
CA PRO A 201 9.56 8.61 -14.02
C PRO A 201 10.60 7.50 -13.87
N PHE A 202 10.46 6.46 -14.70
CA PHE A 202 11.37 5.32 -14.78
C PHE A 202 12.43 5.48 -15.87
N ALA A 203 12.15 6.28 -16.90
CA ALA A 203 13.06 6.67 -17.98
C ALA A 203 12.58 8.02 -18.57
N PRO A 204 13.37 8.69 -19.43
CA PRO A 204 12.95 9.94 -20.07
C PRO A 204 11.62 9.83 -20.85
N ASN A 205 11.30 8.64 -21.36
CA ASN A 205 10.08 8.36 -22.12
C ASN A 205 9.11 7.40 -21.40
N ARG A 206 9.32 7.10 -20.11
CA ARG A 206 8.49 6.14 -19.37
C ARG A 206 8.25 6.56 -17.93
N ALA A 207 6.99 6.64 -17.53
CA ALA A 207 6.60 7.04 -16.17
C ALA A 207 5.30 6.39 -15.72
N LEU A 208 5.12 6.23 -14.41
CA LEU A 208 3.79 6.08 -13.81
C LEU A 208 3.19 7.48 -13.65
N VAL A 209 2.05 7.72 -14.28
CA VAL A 209 1.24 8.94 -14.12
C VAL A 209 -0.04 8.55 -13.40
N GLU A 210 -0.29 9.10 -12.22
CA GLU A 210 -1.42 8.74 -11.37
C GLU A 210 -2.29 9.95 -11.07
N TYR A 211 -3.59 9.82 -11.34
CA TYR A 211 -4.61 10.75 -10.90
C TYR A 211 -5.14 10.31 -9.53
N THR A 212 -5.08 11.22 -8.56
CA THR A 212 -5.43 10.96 -7.16
C THR A 212 -6.43 12.00 -6.67
N ALA A 213 -7.45 11.57 -5.94
CA ALA A 213 -8.44 12.47 -5.35
C ALA A 213 -8.89 12.02 -3.95
N PHE A 214 -9.08 13.00 -3.07
CA PHE A 214 -9.82 12.84 -1.82
C PHE A 214 -11.28 13.23 -2.06
N THR A 215 -12.18 12.26 -2.02
CA THR A 215 -13.58 12.42 -2.44
C THR A 215 -14.53 11.70 -1.50
N ASP A 216 -15.79 12.14 -1.42
CA ASP A 216 -16.82 11.44 -0.63
C ASP A 216 -17.17 10.07 -1.24
N ALA A 217 -17.19 9.98 -2.57
CA ALA A 217 -17.49 8.75 -3.31
C ALA A 217 -16.27 8.29 -4.11
N ARG A 218 -16.18 6.99 -4.41
CA ARG A 218 -15.13 6.44 -5.26
C ARG A 218 -15.15 7.10 -6.64
N LEU A 219 -13.97 7.52 -7.14
CA LEU A 219 -13.84 8.04 -8.50
C LEU A 219 -14.31 7.02 -9.54
N SER A 220 -15.02 7.51 -10.56
CA SER A 220 -15.38 6.66 -11.71
C SER A 220 -14.15 6.41 -12.58
N GLY A 221 -14.05 5.21 -13.16
CA GLY A 221 -12.95 4.87 -14.06
C GLY A 221 -12.92 5.71 -15.35
N ALA A 222 -14.07 6.25 -15.77
CA ALA A 222 -14.17 7.14 -16.93
C ALA A 222 -13.62 8.53 -16.61
N GLU A 223 -14.02 9.12 -15.48
CA GLU A 223 -13.50 10.42 -15.02
C GLU A 223 -11.98 10.39 -14.86
N ALA A 224 -11.45 9.38 -14.18
CA ALA A 224 -10.02 9.25 -13.95
C ALA A 224 -9.23 9.04 -15.26
N ARG A 225 -9.80 8.31 -16.23
CA ARG A 225 -9.21 8.14 -17.56
C ARG A 225 -9.13 9.46 -18.32
N SER A 226 -10.24 10.20 -18.39
CA SER A 226 -10.26 11.49 -19.07
C SER A 226 -9.31 12.49 -18.42
N ALA A 227 -9.16 12.45 -17.09
CA ALA A 227 -8.18 13.27 -16.39
C ALA A 227 -6.73 12.89 -16.79
N LEU A 228 -6.40 11.59 -16.86
CA LEU A 228 -5.07 11.13 -17.28
C LEU A 228 -4.73 11.53 -18.71
N GLU A 229 -5.67 11.34 -19.64
CA GLU A 229 -5.51 11.73 -21.05
C GLU A 229 -5.30 13.25 -21.18
N ALA A 230 -6.15 14.05 -20.54
CA ALA A 230 -6.01 15.50 -20.52
C ALA A 230 -4.69 15.96 -19.89
N TYR A 231 -4.26 15.33 -18.79
CA TYR A 231 -3.01 15.70 -18.14
C TYR A 231 -1.78 15.39 -19.02
N LEU A 232 -1.74 14.22 -19.66
CA LEU A 232 -0.67 13.87 -20.62
C LEU A 232 -0.64 14.84 -21.81
N GLN A 233 -1.80 15.22 -22.33
CA GLN A 233 -1.91 16.18 -23.43
C GLN A 233 -1.53 17.61 -23.01
N ASP A 234 -2.13 18.14 -21.95
CA ASP A 234 -2.02 19.55 -21.59
C ASP A 234 -0.70 19.90 -20.88
N VAL A 235 -0.09 18.93 -20.17
CA VAL A 235 1.12 19.15 -19.36
C VAL A 235 2.38 18.64 -20.04
N PHE A 236 2.29 17.51 -20.74
CA PHE A 236 3.44 16.89 -21.39
C PHE A 236 3.40 17.00 -22.92
N GLU A 237 2.33 17.58 -23.49
CA GLU A 237 2.13 17.70 -24.95
C GLU A 237 2.14 16.33 -25.66
N VAL A 238 1.73 15.27 -24.95
CA VAL A 238 1.70 13.89 -25.45
C VAL A 238 0.28 13.50 -25.86
N ASN A 239 0.10 13.24 -27.16
CA ASN A 239 -1.17 12.76 -27.72
C ASN A 239 -1.15 11.25 -28.05
N THR A 240 0.05 10.65 -28.13
CA THR A 240 0.27 9.25 -28.48
C THR A 240 1.22 8.61 -27.46
N PHE A 241 0.77 7.52 -26.86
CA PHE A 241 1.51 6.77 -25.85
C PHE A 241 0.94 5.36 -25.72
N ASP A 242 1.78 4.44 -25.26
CA ASP A 242 1.37 3.10 -24.90
C ASP A 242 1.13 3.01 -23.39
N VAL A 243 0.00 2.41 -22.98
CA VAL A 243 -0.26 2.10 -21.57
C VAL A 243 0.32 0.72 -21.26
N VAL A 244 1.51 0.68 -20.69
CA VAL A 244 2.26 -0.53 -20.33
C VAL A 244 1.59 -1.29 -19.19
N SER A 245 1.07 -0.56 -18.19
CA SER A 245 0.35 -1.15 -17.08
C SER A 245 -0.61 -0.16 -16.43
N ARG A 246 -1.53 -0.68 -15.61
CA ARG A 246 -2.52 0.12 -14.89
C ARG A 246 -2.57 -0.33 -13.44
N GLU A 247 -2.66 0.63 -12.54
CA GLU A 247 -2.96 0.39 -11.13
C GLU A 247 -4.08 1.31 -10.67
N GLY A 248 -4.75 0.95 -9.59
CA GLY A 248 -5.82 1.77 -9.05
C GLY A 248 -6.34 1.23 -7.75
N GLY A 249 -6.91 2.12 -6.95
CA GLY A 249 -7.34 1.79 -5.61
C GLY A 249 -8.27 2.85 -5.04
N CYS A 250 -8.84 2.50 -3.89
CA CYS A 250 -9.65 3.40 -3.09
C CYS A 250 -9.35 3.08 -1.63
N LEU A 251 -8.67 3.99 -0.95
CA LEU A 251 -8.27 3.81 0.44
C LEU A 251 -9.25 4.57 1.35
N PRO A 252 -9.78 3.93 2.41
CA PRO A 252 -10.64 4.61 3.36
C PRO A 252 -9.80 5.52 4.26
N ILE A 253 -9.99 6.83 4.14
CA ILE A 253 -9.28 7.84 4.91
C ILE A 253 -10.18 8.34 6.02
N THR A 254 -9.69 8.24 7.26
CA THR A 254 -10.41 8.73 8.43
C THR A 254 -9.47 9.04 9.59
N ASP A 255 -9.82 10.01 10.41
CA ASP A 255 -9.18 10.34 11.68
C ASP A 255 -9.79 9.57 12.88
N ALA A 256 -10.67 8.59 12.61
CA ALA A 256 -11.21 7.71 13.63
C ALA A 256 -10.11 6.99 14.43
N SER A 257 -10.41 6.66 15.68
CA SER A 257 -9.51 5.86 16.52
C SER A 257 -9.70 4.37 16.27
N PHE A 258 -8.59 3.63 16.21
CA PHE A 258 -8.57 2.19 15.92
C PHE A 258 -7.94 1.41 17.08
N PRO A 259 -8.63 0.41 17.65
CA PRO A 259 -8.02 -0.45 18.65
C PRO A 259 -6.94 -1.33 18.01
N ARG A 260 -5.72 -1.25 18.53
CA ARG A 260 -4.60 -2.12 18.12
C ARG A 260 -4.73 -3.55 18.67
N ARG A 261 -5.37 -3.70 19.82
CA ARG A 261 -5.60 -4.99 20.46
C ARG A 261 -7.10 -5.28 20.41
N LEU A 262 -7.47 -6.31 19.64
CA LEU A 262 -8.87 -6.71 19.44
C LEU A 262 -9.33 -7.70 20.51
N GLY A 263 -8.39 -8.35 21.20
CA GLY A 263 -8.66 -9.28 22.29
C GLY A 263 -7.41 -9.64 23.07
N ARG A 264 -7.48 -10.70 23.86
CA ARG A 264 -6.36 -11.24 24.64
C ARG A 264 -5.21 -11.69 23.74
N ARG A 265 -5.52 -12.28 22.58
CA ARG A 265 -4.57 -12.93 21.65
C ARG A 265 -4.70 -12.44 20.20
N VAL A 266 -5.57 -11.48 19.93
CA VAL A 266 -5.75 -10.90 18.59
C VAL A 266 -5.30 -9.43 18.56
N MET A 267 -4.42 -9.10 17.61
CA MET A 267 -3.91 -7.76 17.35
C MET A 267 -4.32 -7.30 15.94
N ALA A 268 -4.83 -6.07 15.81
CA ALA A 268 -5.09 -5.47 14.50
C ALA A 268 -3.78 -4.89 13.92
N ILE A 269 -3.52 -5.14 12.64
CA ILE A 269 -2.39 -4.60 11.90
C ILE A 269 -2.83 -3.98 10.57
N GLY A 270 -1.93 -3.25 9.91
CA GLY A 270 -2.25 -2.59 8.63
C GLY A 270 -3.38 -1.56 8.76
N VAL A 271 -4.23 -1.50 7.74
CA VAL A 271 -5.41 -0.61 7.69
C VAL A 271 -6.37 -0.92 8.85
N LYS A 272 -6.57 -2.21 9.17
CA LYS A 272 -7.38 -2.64 10.33
C LYS A 272 -6.87 -2.09 11.67
N GLY A 273 -5.56 -1.85 11.75
CA GLY A 273 -4.93 -1.28 12.92
C GLY A 273 -4.76 0.25 12.86
N GLY A 274 -5.44 0.96 11.97
CA GLY A 274 -5.35 2.43 11.84
C GLY A 274 -4.00 2.96 11.38
N LEU A 275 -3.21 2.16 10.65
CA LEU A 275 -1.85 2.53 10.25
C LEU A 275 -1.76 3.29 8.93
N LEU A 276 -2.88 3.52 8.26
CA LEU A 276 -2.97 4.40 7.11
C LEU A 276 -2.92 5.87 7.58
N LYS A 277 -1.98 6.68 7.10
CA LYS A 277 -1.90 8.10 7.47
C LYS A 277 -3.04 8.87 6.81
N PRO A 278 -4.00 9.44 7.55
CA PRO A 278 -5.22 9.97 6.95
C PRO A 278 -4.97 11.14 6.00
N SER A 279 -4.01 12.02 6.32
CA SER A 279 -3.74 13.20 5.48
C SER A 279 -3.08 12.91 4.13
N THR A 280 -2.63 11.68 3.86
CA THR A 280 -1.80 11.39 2.68
C THR A 280 -1.97 9.98 2.08
N GLY A 281 -2.58 9.04 2.80
CA GLY A 281 -2.64 7.63 2.38
C GLY A 281 -1.35 6.84 2.56
N TYR A 282 -0.27 7.41 3.10
CA TYR A 282 0.96 6.64 3.34
C TYR A 282 0.78 5.64 4.47
N ALA A 283 1.11 4.38 4.19
CA ALA A 283 1.08 3.30 5.18
C ALA A 283 2.43 2.57 5.32
N TYR A 284 3.29 2.57 4.29
CA TYR A 284 4.45 1.68 4.22
C TYR A 284 5.30 1.67 5.50
N THR A 285 5.90 2.80 5.85
CA THR A 285 6.74 2.94 7.06
C THR A 285 5.96 2.73 8.35
N ARG A 286 4.65 2.96 8.35
CA ARG A 286 3.79 2.84 9.55
C ARG A 286 3.41 1.39 9.85
N VAL A 287 3.42 0.52 8.84
CA VAL A 287 3.13 -0.91 8.98
C VAL A 287 4.39 -1.76 9.10
N GLN A 288 5.56 -1.13 8.98
CA GLN A 288 6.85 -1.76 9.24
C GLN A 288 7.03 -2.09 10.72
#